data_AF-A0A9E1W9C1-F1
#
_entry.id   AF-A0A9E1W9C1-F1
#
_cell.length_a   1.000
_cell.length_b   1.000
_cell.length_c   1.000
_cell.angle_alpha   90.00
_cell.angle_beta   90.00
_cell.angle_gamma   90.00
#
_symmetry.space_group_name_H-M   'P 1'
#
loop_
_entity.id
_entity.type
_entity.pdbx_description
1 polymer ?
#
loop_
_entity_poly.entity_id
_entity_poly.type
_entity_poly.pdbx_seq_one_letter_code
_entity_poly.pdbx_strand_id
1 'polypeptide(L)'
;WTPLFFLIMLSGLNAVPENPIRAATVLGASNFKIFWTIILPNMRAVIIIAFVIRGMEVVKLFDEIYLLTRGGPGTATETISLYLYKLAFEDFRLAYAGSAAFIVLVITVVLINMMLKPIRYQLVEGR
;
A
#
# COMPACT_ATOMS: atom_id res chain seq x y z
N TRP A 1 7.17 -6.94 -7.68
CA TRP A 1 6.29 -6.09 -6.84
C TRP A 1 5.97 -4.73 -7.48
N THR A 2 6.96 -3.96 -7.98
CA THR A 2 6.72 -2.66 -8.64
C THR A 2 5.88 -2.67 -9.91
N PRO A 3 5.88 -3.71 -10.78
CA PRO A 3 5.08 -3.70 -12.00
C PRO A 3 3.57 -3.66 -11.74
N LEU A 4 3.08 -4.41 -10.75
CA LEU A 4 1.66 -4.44 -10.41
C LEU A 4 1.16 -3.06 -9.93
N PHE A 5 1.93 -2.41 -9.06
CA PHE A 5 1.62 -1.06 -8.59
C PHE A 5 1.52 -0.07 -9.76
N PHE A 6 2.45 -0.15 -10.72
CA PHE A 6 2.43 0.67 -11.91
C PHE A 6 1.20 0.40 -12.80
N LEU A 7 0.84 -0.87 -13.01
CA LEU A 7 -0.35 -1.25 -13.78
C LEU A 7 -1.64 -0.74 -13.13
N ILE A 8 -1.76 -0.84 -11.81
CA ILE A 8 -2.92 -0.31 -11.07
C ILE A 8 -2.99 1.21 -11.26
N MET A 9 -1.88 1.92 -11.05
CA MET A 9 -1.82 3.38 -11.24
C MET A 9 -2.15 3.80 -12.68
N LEU A 10 -1.62 3.08 -13.68
CA LEU A 10 -1.88 3.34 -15.10
C LEU A 10 -3.35 3.12 -15.46
N SER A 11 -3.95 2.04 -14.95
CA SER A 11 -5.39 1.78 -15.10
C SER A 11 -6.22 2.93 -14.51
N GLY A 12 -5.84 3.41 -13.33
CA GLY A 12 -6.51 4.55 -12.71
C GLY A 12 -6.35 5.86 -13.47
N LEU A 13 -5.20 6.08 -14.10
CA LEU A 13 -4.96 7.26 -14.92
C LEU A 13 -5.81 7.22 -16.21
N ASN A 14 -5.92 6.05 -16.85
CA ASN A 14 -6.77 5.85 -18.04
C ASN A 14 -8.27 6.02 -17.73
N ALA A 15 -8.69 5.79 -16.49
CA ALA A 15 -10.07 5.97 -16.07
C ALA A 15 -10.46 7.43 -15.78
N VAL A 16 -9.50 8.38 -15.78
CA VAL A 16 -9.79 9.79 -15.51
C VAL A 16 -10.54 10.40 -16.71
N PRO A 17 -11.73 11.01 -16.50
CA PRO A 17 -12.49 11.60 -17.59
C PRO A 17 -11.76 12.79 -18.22
N GLU A 18 -11.67 12.83 -19.55
CA GLU A 18 -10.96 13.91 -20.27
C GLU A 18 -11.72 15.25 -20.29
N ASN A 19 -13.05 15.23 -20.23
CA ASN A 19 -13.90 16.43 -20.29
C ASN A 19 -13.50 17.52 -19.27
N PRO A 20 -13.34 17.22 -17.96
CA PRO A 20 -12.91 18.23 -16.99
C PRO A 20 -11.50 18.75 -17.26
N ILE A 21 -10.61 17.91 -17.80
CA ILE A 21 -9.24 18.32 -18.18
C ILE A 21 -9.30 19.31 -19.34
N ARG A 22 -10.03 18.99 -20.41
CA ARG A 22 -10.19 19.87 -21.58
C ARG A 22 -10.82 21.22 -21.20
N ALA A 23 -11.86 21.20 -20.37
CA ALA A 23 -12.50 22.41 -19.87
C ALA A 23 -11.53 23.28 -19.07
N ALA A 24 -10.73 22.70 -18.17
CA ALA A 24 -9.73 23.44 -17.40
C ALA A 24 -8.63 24.06 -18.29
N THR A 25 -8.21 23.35 -19.34
CA THR A 25 -7.25 23.87 -20.32
C THR A 25 -7.79 25.07 -21.10
N VAL A 26 -9.06 25.02 -21.54
CA VAL A 26 -9.71 26.16 -22.22
C VAL A 26 -9.83 27.37 -21.30
N LEU A 27 -9.99 27.15 -19.99
CA LEU A 27 -10.01 28.20 -18.97
C LEU A 27 -8.60 28.69 -18.55
N GLY A 28 -7.54 28.24 -19.24
CA GLY A 28 -6.17 28.69 -18.97
C GLY A 28 -5.55 28.14 -17.68
N ALA A 29 -6.04 27.02 -17.15
CA ALA A 29 -5.43 26.39 -15.98
C ALA A 29 -4.05 25.79 -16.32
N SER A 30 -3.08 25.95 -15.42
CA SER A 30 -1.76 25.32 -15.57
C SER A 30 -1.81 23.80 -15.35
N ASN A 31 -0.90 23.05 -16.00
CA ASN A 31 -0.81 21.59 -15.85
C ASN A 31 -0.67 21.14 -14.40
N PHE A 32 0.04 21.91 -13.57
CA PHE A 32 0.16 21.64 -12.14
C PHE A 32 -1.20 21.74 -11.45
N LYS A 33 -1.98 22.80 -11.71
CA LYS A 33 -3.32 22.97 -11.15
C LYS A 33 -4.26 21.85 -11.58
N ILE A 34 -4.20 21.43 -12.85
CA ILE A 34 -4.97 20.31 -13.39
C ILE A 34 -4.62 19.00 -12.66
N PHE A 35 -3.33 18.74 -12.43
CA PHE A 35 -2.90 17.54 -11.72
C PHE A 35 -3.48 17.44 -10.29
N TRP A 36 -3.29 18.47 -9.46
CA TRP A 36 -3.72 18.43 -8.06
C TRP A 36 -5.23 18.55 -7.88
N THR A 37 -5.91 19.23 -8.79
CA THR A 37 -7.35 19.55 -8.65
C THR A 37 -8.24 18.53 -9.36
N ILE A 38 -7.76 17.92 -10.44
CA ILE A 38 -8.57 17.04 -11.29
C ILE A 38 -8.00 15.62 -11.26
N ILE A 39 -6.75 15.43 -11.65
CA ILE A 39 -6.19 14.07 -11.83
C ILE A 39 -6.08 13.36 -10.47
N LEU A 40 -5.41 13.97 -9.50
CA LEU A 40 -5.13 13.35 -8.19
C LEU A 40 -6.42 13.00 -7.41
N PRO A 41 -7.45 13.86 -7.34
CA PRO A 41 -8.69 13.52 -6.64
C PRO A 41 -9.50 12.42 -7.35
N ASN A 42 -9.49 12.38 -8.69
CA ASN A 42 -10.14 11.30 -9.44
C ASN A 42 -9.41 9.96 -9.27
N MET A 43 -8.08 9.98 -9.16
CA MET A 43 -7.27 8.77 -8.94
C MET A 43 -7.27 8.29 -7.47
N ARG A 44 -7.87 9.02 -6.52
CA ARG A 44 -7.80 8.72 -5.08
C ARG A 44 -8.15 7.27 -4.73
N ALA A 45 -9.16 6.72 -5.40
CA ALA A 45 -9.64 5.36 -5.16
C ALA A 45 -8.55 4.33 -5.53
N VAL A 46 -7.98 4.50 -6.71
CA VAL A 46 -6.96 3.62 -7.27
C VAL A 46 -5.65 3.74 -6.51
N ILE A 47 -5.25 4.96 -6.14
CA ILE A 47 -4.05 5.22 -5.33
C ILE A 47 -4.13 4.46 -4.01
N ILE A 48 -5.24 4.58 -3.28
CA ILE A 48 -5.38 3.91 -1.98
C ILE A 48 -5.37 2.39 -2.14
N ILE A 49 -6.04 1.83 -3.15
CA ILE A 49 -6.00 0.38 -3.42
C ILE A 49 -4.56 -0.07 -3.68
N ALA A 50 -3.82 0.65 -4.52
CA ALA A 50 -2.42 0.36 -4.81
C ALA A 50 -1.56 0.39 -3.54
N PHE A 51 -1.76 1.39 -2.67
CA PHE A 51 -1.05 1.52 -1.41
C PHE A 51 -1.42 0.45 -0.38
N VAL A 52 -2.69 0.02 -0.33
CA VAL A 52 -3.13 -1.08 0.55
C VAL A 52 -2.42 -2.37 0.16
N ILE A 53 -2.47 -2.72 -1.14
CA ILE A 53 -1.79 -3.91 -1.67
C ILE A 53 -0.29 -3.82 -1.38
N ARG A 54 0.33 -2.67 -1.67
CA ARG A 54 1.76 -2.47 -1.44
C ARG A 54 2.14 -2.57 0.04
N GLY A 55 1.32 -2.01 0.93
CA GLY A 55 1.52 -2.12 2.38
C GLY A 55 1.45 -3.56 2.86
N MET A 56 0.48 -4.34 2.38
CA MET A 56 0.36 -5.76 2.71
C MET A 56 1.60 -6.58 2.30
N GLU A 57 2.18 -6.29 1.13
CA GLU A 57 3.42 -6.95 0.69
C GLU A 57 4.59 -6.63 1.61
N VAL A 58 4.75 -5.36 2.00
CA VAL A 58 5.88 -4.91 2.84
C VAL A 58 5.84 -5.55 4.22
N VAL A 59 4.65 -5.69 4.83
CA VAL A 59 4.52 -6.34 6.15
C VAL A 59 5.02 -7.78 6.11
N LYS A 60 4.81 -8.48 4.99
CA LYS A 60 5.17 -9.89 4.77
C LYS A 60 6.55 -10.07 4.14
N LEU A 61 7.34 -9.01 4.04
CA LEU A 61 8.62 -9.05 3.33
C LEU A 61 9.67 -9.81 4.17
N PHE A 62 9.87 -11.06 3.80
CA PHE A 62 10.79 -12.00 4.45
C PHE A 62 11.92 -12.42 3.52
N ASP A 63 11.59 -12.99 2.37
CA ASP A 63 12.54 -13.68 1.49
C ASP A 63 13.72 -12.80 1.07
N GLU A 64 13.43 -11.56 0.65
CA GLU A 64 14.45 -10.62 0.13
C GLU A 64 15.51 -10.27 1.20
N ILE A 65 15.07 -9.99 2.43
CA ILE A 65 15.96 -9.62 3.52
C ILE A 65 16.70 -10.85 4.04
N TYR A 66 16.01 -11.97 4.18
CA TYR A 66 16.63 -13.20 4.63
C TYR A 66 17.74 -13.66 3.67
N LEU A 67 17.52 -13.56 2.35
CA LEU A 67 18.51 -13.96 1.36
C LEU A 67 19.71 -13.01 1.29
N LEU A 68 19.48 -11.70 1.38
CA LEU A 68 20.53 -10.71 1.14
C LEU A 68 21.35 -10.38 2.38
N THR A 69 20.70 -10.19 3.53
CA THR A 69 21.36 -9.65 4.74
C THR A 69 21.16 -10.50 5.98
N ARG A 70 20.16 -11.40 5.99
CA ARG A 70 19.72 -12.13 7.19
C ARG A 70 19.42 -11.20 8.39
N GLY A 71 19.06 -9.94 8.11
CA GLY A 71 18.79 -8.92 9.13
C GLY A 71 20.02 -8.11 9.59
N GLY A 72 21.20 -8.35 9.02
CA GLY A 72 22.45 -7.69 9.42
C GLY A 72 22.68 -6.29 8.84
N PRO A 73 23.75 -5.58 9.27
CA PRO A 73 24.65 -5.93 10.38
C PRO A 73 23.93 -5.79 11.75
N GLY A 74 24.04 -6.81 12.59
CA GLY A 74 23.24 -6.90 13.83
C GLY A 74 21.75 -7.09 13.53
N THR A 75 20.93 -6.10 13.88
CA THR A 75 19.47 -6.05 13.63
C THR A 75 19.06 -4.91 12.70
N ALA A 76 20.02 -4.25 12.03
CA ALA A 76 19.77 -3.02 11.28
C ALA A 76 18.80 -3.17 10.10
N THR A 77 18.73 -4.37 9.49
CA THR A 77 17.82 -4.66 8.38
C THR A 77 16.71 -5.64 8.77
N GLU A 78 16.51 -5.86 10.07
CA GLU A 78 15.50 -6.81 10.53
C GLU A 78 14.08 -6.26 10.35
N THR A 79 13.25 -6.98 9.59
CA THR A 79 11.81 -6.70 9.48
C THR A 79 11.00 -7.48 10.50
N ILE A 80 9.75 -7.05 10.70
CA ILE A 80 8.76 -7.75 11.54
C ILE A 80 8.67 -9.24 11.16
N SER A 81 8.62 -9.54 9.86
CA SER A 81 8.54 -10.92 9.37
C SER A 81 9.79 -11.74 9.71
N LEU A 82 10.98 -11.14 9.57
CA LEU A 82 12.23 -11.80 9.94
C LEU A 82 12.36 -12.01 11.46
N TYR A 83 11.98 -11.01 12.25
CA TYR A 83 11.97 -11.10 13.71
C TYR A 83 11.07 -12.24 14.20
N LEU A 84 9.85 -12.34 13.68
CA LEU A 84 8.91 -13.42 14.01
C LEU A 84 9.44 -14.79 13.61
N TYR A 85 10.16 -14.87 12.47
CA TYR A 85 10.81 -16.10 12.04
C TYR A 85 11.88 -16.56 13.02
N LYS A 86 12.81 -15.67 13.42
CA LYS A 86 13.86 -15.99 14.40
C LYS A 86 13.26 -16.47 15.72
N LEU A 87 12.24 -15.76 16.20
CA LEU A 87 11.57 -16.08 17.45
C LEU A 87 10.86 -17.46 17.42
N ALA A 88 10.32 -17.84 16.27
CA ALA A 88 9.63 -19.12 16.08
C ALA A 88 10.61 -20.29 15.89
N PHE A 89 11.62 -20.11 15.03
CA PHE A 89 12.43 -21.21 14.51
C PHE A 89 13.89 -21.23 15.01
N GLU A 90 14.42 -20.12 15.51
CA GLU A 90 15.76 -20.07 16.14
C GLU A 90 15.64 -20.15 17.67
N ASP A 91 14.77 -19.35 18.26
CA ASP A 91 14.54 -19.33 19.73
C ASP A 91 13.57 -20.43 20.19
N PHE A 92 12.91 -21.14 19.26
CA PHE A 92 11.88 -22.16 19.53
C PHE A 92 10.70 -21.66 20.39
N ARG A 93 10.44 -20.36 20.43
CA ARG A 93 9.34 -19.74 21.19
C ARG A 93 8.09 -19.61 20.33
N LEU A 94 7.63 -20.73 19.77
CA LEU A 94 6.51 -20.79 18.81
C LEU A 94 5.24 -20.10 19.30
N ALA A 95 4.84 -20.33 20.55
CA ALA A 95 3.63 -19.71 21.12
C ALA A 95 3.76 -18.18 21.21
N TYR A 96 4.94 -17.69 21.59
CA TYR A 96 5.21 -16.25 21.69
C TYR A 96 5.26 -15.61 20.30
N ALA A 97 5.95 -16.22 19.33
CA ALA A 97 5.96 -15.78 17.94
C ALA A 97 4.56 -15.75 17.33
N GLY A 98 3.74 -16.77 17.59
CA GLY A 98 2.34 -16.83 17.13
C GLY A 98 1.48 -15.70 17.70
N SER A 99 1.63 -15.41 19.00
CA SER A 99 0.90 -14.29 19.63
C SER A 99 1.32 -12.92 19.06
N ALA A 100 2.62 -12.71 18.83
CA ALA A 100 3.13 -11.49 18.22
C ALA A 100 2.67 -11.35 16.76
N ALA A 101 2.67 -12.44 15.99
CA ALA A 101 2.14 -12.46 14.63
C ALA A 101 0.64 -12.10 14.59
N PHE A 102 -0.14 -12.56 15.57
CA PHE A 102 -1.55 -12.21 15.68
C PHE A 102 -1.76 -10.71 15.98
N ILE A 103 -0.94 -10.12 16.85
CA ILE A 103 -0.97 -8.67 17.11
C ILE A 103 -0.66 -7.88 15.82
N VAL A 104 0.38 -8.29 15.08
CA VAL A 104 0.73 -7.69 13.78
C VAL A 104 -0.42 -7.79 12.79
N LEU A 105 -1.11 -8.93 12.73
CA LEU A 105 -2.31 -9.11 11.91
C LEU A 105 -3.41 -8.11 12.29
N VAL A 106 -3.74 -7.99 13.58
CA VAL A 106 -4.77 -7.05 14.06
C VAL A 106 -4.41 -5.61 13.69
N ILE A 107 -3.16 -5.19 13.93
CA ILE A 107 -2.68 -3.85 13.56
C ILE A 107 -2.81 -3.62 12.05
N THR A 108 -2.41 -4.60 11.24
CA THR A 108 -2.48 -4.52 9.77
C THR A 108 -3.92 -4.38 9.30
N VAL A 109 -4.86 -5.16 9.86
CA VAL A 109 -6.29 -5.07 9.52
C VAL A 109 -6.87 -3.71 9.91
N VAL A 110 -6.52 -3.17 11.07
CA VAL A 110 -6.97 -1.85 11.51
C VAL A 110 -6.44 -0.75 10.58
N LEU A 111 -5.16 -0.80 10.21
CA LEU A 111 -4.55 0.15 9.27
C LEU A 111 -5.22 0.11 7.90
N ILE A 112 -5.46 -1.08 7.35
CA ILE A 112 -6.13 -1.24 6.06
C ILE A 112 -7.57 -0.69 6.12
N ASN A 113 -8.32 -1.01 7.18
CA ASN A 113 -9.67 -0.47 7.35
C ASN A 113 -9.68 1.07 7.44
N MET A 114 -8.70 1.65 8.14
CA MET A 114 -8.54 3.10 8.23
C MET A 114 -8.21 3.72 6.88
N MET A 115 -7.34 3.10 6.08
CA MET A 115 -6.99 3.56 4.73
C MET A 115 -8.16 3.47 3.75
N LEU A 116 -9.03 2.46 3.87
CA LEU A 116 -10.19 2.28 2.99
C LEU A 116 -11.40 3.16 3.35
N LYS A 117 -11.48 3.65 4.59
CA LYS A 117 -12.55 4.53 5.09
C LYS A 117 -12.92 5.69 4.13
N PRO A 118 -11.99 6.49 3.56
CA PRO A 118 -12.31 7.60 2.66
C PRO A 118 -12.97 7.17 1.33
N ILE A 119 -12.80 5.92 0.90
CA ILE A 119 -13.35 5.42 -0.38
C ILE A 119 -14.58 4.55 -0.15
N ARG A 120 -14.88 4.17 1.09
CA ARG A 120 -16.01 3.29 1.42
C ARG A 120 -17.33 3.79 0.83
N TYR A 121 -17.54 5.11 0.75
CA TYR A 121 -18.71 5.72 0.13
C TYR A 121 -18.80 5.46 -1.39
N GLN A 122 -17.68 5.55 -2.11
CA GLN A 122 -17.61 5.34 -3.57
C GLN A 122 -17.79 3.86 -3.96
N LEU A 123 -17.48 2.92 -3.06
CA LEU A 123 -17.65 1.49 -3.30
C LEU A 123 -19.08 1.01 -3.05
N VAL A 124 -19.80 1.66 -2.13
CA VAL A 124 -21.17 1.27 -1.75
C VAL A 124 -22.21 1.87 -2.71
N GLU A 125 -21.95 3.07 -3.24
CA GLU A 125 -22.87 3.77 -4.15
C GLU A 125 -22.60 3.52 -5.63
N GLY A 126 -22.00 2.37 -5.98
CA GLY A 126 -21.68 1.94 -7.35
C GLY A 126 -22.36 2.75 -8.46
N ARG A 127 -21.60 3.69 -9.05
CA ARG A 127 -21.96 4.30 -10.33
C ARG A 127 -21.72 3.29 -11.44
#